data_AF-A0A9P0LQH4-F1
#
_entry.id   AF-A0A9P0LQH4-F1
#
_cell.length_a   1.000
_cell.length_b   1.000
_cell.length_c   1.000
_cell.angle_alpha   90.00
_cell.angle_beta   90.00
_cell.angle_gamma   90.00
#
_symmetry.space_group_name_H-M   'P 1'
#
loop_
_entity.id
_entity.type
_entity.pdbx_description
1 polymer ?
#
loop_
_entity_poly.entity_id
_entity_poly.type
_entity_poly.pdbx_seq_one_letter_code
_entity_poly.pdbx_strand_id
1 'polypeptide(L)'
;MTPPVEEARRRSASDYRFGKVLGEGSFSTVYLAKDIHTNKEYAIKVLEKAHIIREKKSEYVMREKEVLRILGSSCPYFVRLYWTFQDSEHLYFVLTYAKNGELLKQIDKCGCFTIECARYYAAEMVLALEYLHGKGIVHRDLKPENVLFDENWHILITDFGSAKILKTDNTENQKCDNDALDKGDKRRRTSFVGTAQFVSPEMLSESSSSPASDLWALGCIIYQMVSGVMPFRGRSEFLIFQKILNLEYEYPDGFDPQAKDLVQKLLVKNPIERLGATDEAPYTSIRQHELFRDLNCDDLGPPPRISDICDSIKDIVIPDDVEPGLDKEKASRLQLDLEPTPTRKKSQVVKKITDLTAAEIEQKLEAQKSNPYNSFVEGNLILKQGLIDKKKGLFARRRMFLLTFGPHLYYVDPVAMVLKGEIPWSEDLRSEAKNFKTFFIHTPNRKYYLEDPEGYALQWCKAIDEVKAYYHPEQ
;
A
#
# COMPACT_ATOMS: atom_id res chain seq x y z
N MET A 1 -42.04 33.59 33.58
CA MET A 1 -41.98 32.26 32.95
C MET A 1 -40.79 32.26 32.02
N THR A 2 -39.69 31.66 32.47
CA THR A 2 -38.56 31.30 31.60
C THR A 2 -39.04 30.23 30.63
N PRO A 3 -38.75 30.33 29.32
CA PRO A 3 -39.07 29.26 28.38
C PRO A 3 -38.30 27.99 28.80
N PRO A 4 -38.85 26.78 28.57
CA PRO A 4 -38.12 25.55 28.85
C PRO A 4 -36.85 25.55 28.00
N VAL A 5 -35.71 25.26 28.62
CA VAL A 5 -34.48 24.95 27.89
C VAL A 5 -34.79 23.67 27.09
N GLU A 6 -34.90 23.79 25.77
CA GLU A 6 -35.10 22.66 24.87
C GLU A 6 -33.92 21.69 25.07
N GLU A 7 -34.15 20.57 25.77
CA GLU A 7 -33.16 19.52 25.90
C GLU A 7 -32.81 19.05 24.48
N ALA A 8 -31.54 19.22 24.08
CA ALA A 8 -31.07 18.80 22.78
C ALA A 8 -31.39 17.32 22.56
N ARG A 9 -32.34 17.05 21.65
CA ARG A 9 -32.78 15.70 21.30
C ARG A 9 -31.57 14.82 20.98
N ARG A 10 -31.48 13.65 21.65
CA ARG A 10 -30.46 12.64 21.33
C ARG A 10 -30.65 12.18 19.89
N ARG A 11 -29.57 12.23 19.10
CA ARG A 11 -29.55 11.76 17.70
C ARG A 11 -29.86 10.26 17.65
N SER A 12 -30.54 9.83 16.59
CA SER A 12 -30.82 8.41 16.30
C SER A 12 -30.69 8.12 14.81
N ALA A 13 -30.84 6.85 14.42
CA ALA A 13 -30.79 6.44 13.01
C ALA A 13 -31.87 7.13 12.16
N SER A 14 -33.01 7.50 12.73
CA SER A 14 -34.10 8.18 12.00
C SER A 14 -33.80 9.64 11.66
N ASP A 15 -32.73 10.22 12.20
CA ASP A 15 -32.24 11.55 11.81
C ASP A 15 -31.39 11.53 10.52
N TYR A 16 -31.18 10.36 9.92
CA TYR A 16 -30.31 10.19 8.75
C TYR A 16 -30.98 9.38 7.65
N ARG A 17 -30.78 9.82 6.40
CA ARG A 17 -31.07 9.01 5.20
C ARG A 17 -29.80 8.28 4.80
N PHE A 18 -29.78 6.96 5.00
CA PHE A 18 -28.67 6.09 4.60
C PHE A 18 -28.68 5.88 3.08
N GLY A 19 -27.50 5.89 2.48
CA GLY A 19 -27.24 5.69 1.06
C GLY A 19 -26.30 4.52 0.81
N LYS A 20 -25.39 4.65 -0.16
CA LYS A 20 -24.46 3.58 -0.56
C LYS A 20 -23.51 3.19 0.58
N VAL A 21 -23.11 1.92 0.58
CA VAL A 21 -21.99 1.41 1.39
C VAL A 21 -20.69 2.03 0.88
N LEU A 22 -19.89 2.57 1.81
CA LEU A 22 -18.57 3.13 1.55
C LEU A 22 -17.45 2.13 1.85
N GLY A 23 -17.68 1.24 2.82
CA GLY A 23 -16.73 0.18 3.19
C GLY A 23 -17.33 -0.82 4.16
N GLU A 24 -16.77 -2.03 4.16
CA GLU A 24 -17.15 -3.13 5.04
C GLU A 24 -15.92 -3.59 5.82
N GLY A 25 -16.06 -3.68 7.14
CA GLY A 25 -15.06 -4.22 8.05
C GLY A 25 -15.55 -5.52 8.68
N SER A 26 -14.74 -6.10 9.56
CA SER A 26 -15.04 -7.41 10.18
C SER A 26 -16.31 -7.43 11.04
N PHE A 27 -16.63 -6.32 11.72
CA PHE A 27 -17.81 -6.18 12.59
C PHE A 27 -18.54 -4.83 12.39
N SER A 28 -18.28 -4.14 11.28
CA SER A 28 -18.87 -2.84 11.00
C SER A 28 -19.11 -2.62 9.51
N THR A 29 -20.15 -1.87 9.17
CA THR A 29 -20.40 -1.38 7.82
C THR A 29 -20.48 0.14 7.85
N VAL A 30 -19.80 0.80 6.91
CA VAL A 30 -19.79 2.27 6.79
C VAL A 30 -20.71 2.68 5.65
N TYR A 31 -21.68 3.53 5.94
CA TYR A 31 -22.63 4.05 4.97
C TYR A 31 -22.40 5.54 4.71
N LEU A 32 -22.58 5.97 3.48
CA LEU A 32 -22.87 7.37 3.21
C LEU A 32 -24.25 7.67 3.78
N ALA A 33 -24.40 8.74 4.55
CA ALA A 33 -25.69 9.15 5.08
C ALA A 33 -25.84 10.67 5.03
N LYS A 34 -27.08 11.13 4.89
CA LYS A 34 -27.42 12.56 4.86
C LYS A 34 -28.32 12.89 6.05
N ASP A 35 -27.92 13.86 6.87
CA ASP A 35 -28.76 14.37 7.96
C ASP A 35 -30.01 15.04 7.35
N ILE A 36 -31.19 14.59 7.77
CA ILE A 36 -32.47 15.06 7.20
C ILE A 36 -32.79 16.51 7.57
N HIS A 37 -32.20 17.03 8.64
CA HIS A 37 -32.45 18.39 9.14
C HIS A 37 -31.49 19.40 8.53
N THR A 38 -30.23 19.00 8.34
CA THR A 38 -29.16 19.92 7.87
C THR A 38 -28.76 19.70 6.42
N ASN A 39 -29.21 18.61 5.79
CA ASN A 39 -28.74 18.15 4.48
C ASN A 39 -27.23 17.88 4.39
N LYS A 40 -26.50 17.86 5.51
CA LYS A 40 -25.07 17.58 5.52
C LYS A 40 -24.81 16.08 5.37
N GLU A 41 -23.78 15.74 4.60
CA GLU A 41 -23.34 14.38 4.35
C GLU A 41 -22.34 13.91 5.42
N TYR A 42 -22.44 12.64 5.79
CA TYR A 42 -21.63 11.98 6.79
C TYR A 42 -21.28 10.55 6.35
N ALA A 43 -20.21 10.01 6.90
CA ALA A 43 -19.97 8.58 6.91
C ALA A 43 -20.47 8.02 8.25
N ILE A 44 -21.47 7.14 8.24
CA ILE A 44 -21.97 6.50 9.46
C ILE A 44 -21.44 5.08 9.54
N LYS A 45 -20.53 4.83 10.48
CA LYS A 45 -20.02 3.50 10.82
C LYS A 45 -21.01 2.84 11.77
N VAL A 46 -21.67 1.79 11.29
CA VAL A 46 -22.64 0.99 12.03
C VAL A 46 -21.94 -0.29 12.48
N LEU A 47 -21.95 -0.56 13.79
CA LEU A 47 -21.28 -1.74 14.37
C LEU A 47 -22.29 -2.63 15.10
N GLU A 48 -22.24 -3.94 14.85
CA GLU A 48 -23.17 -4.90 15.42
C GLU A 48 -22.72 -5.34 16.83
N LYS A 49 -23.55 -5.08 17.85
CA LYS A 49 -23.21 -5.35 19.26
C LYS A 49 -22.97 -6.83 19.53
N ALA A 50 -23.82 -7.70 18.98
CA ALA A 50 -23.71 -9.14 19.16
C ALA A 50 -22.37 -9.66 18.60
N HIS A 51 -21.98 -9.18 17.42
CA HIS A 51 -20.72 -9.52 16.79
C HIS A 51 -19.51 -9.00 17.60
N ILE A 52 -19.53 -7.74 18.02
CA ILE A 52 -18.46 -7.15 18.85
C ILE A 52 -18.21 -7.96 20.12
N ILE A 53 -19.29 -8.36 20.82
CA ILE A 53 -19.20 -9.14 22.06
C ILE A 53 -18.63 -10.53 21.77
N ARG A 54 -19.14 -11.20 20.73
CA ARG A 54 -18.68 -12.55 20.32
C ARG A 54 -17.18 -12.57 20.02
N GLU A 55 -16.67 -11.57 19.30
CA GLU A 55 -15.26 -11.47 18.89
C GLU A 55 -14.38 -10.77 19.93
N LYS A 56 -14.93 -10.43 21.10
CA LYS A 56 -14.24 -9.71 22.19
C LYS A 56 -13.59 -8.40 21.72
N LYS A 57 -14.26 -7.65 20.85
CA LYS A 57 -13.76 -6.40 20.25
C LYS A 57 -14.23 -5.13 20.96
N SER A 58 -14.93 -5.23 22.08
CA SER A 58 -15.49 -4.07 22.81
C SER A 58 -14.45 -3.00 23.15
N GLU A 59 -13.23 -3.40 23.54
CA GLU A 59 -12.16 -2.45 23.86
C GLU A 59 -11.68 -1.67 22.64
N TYR A 60 -11.63 -2.30 21.45
CA TYR A 60 -11.22 -1.63 20.21
C TYR A 60 -12.23 -0.53 19.85
N VAL A 61 -13.52 -0.82 19.97
CA VAL A 61 -14.60 0.15 19.69
C VAL A 61 -14.56 1.33 20.68
N MET A 62 -14.38 1.04 21.97
CA MET A 62 -14.27 2.09 22.99
C MET A 62 -13.00 2.94 22.80
N ARG A 63 -11.89 2.31 22.42
CA ARG A 63 -10.63 3.00 22.14
C ARG A 63 -10.73 3.90 20.91
N GLU A 64 -11.33 3.43 19.83
CA GLU A 64 -11.57 4.24 18.63
C GLU A 64 -12.37 5.50 18.97
N LYS A 65 -13.49 5.34 19.70
CA LYS A 65 -14.30 6.46 20.17
C LYS A 65 -13.50 7.46 21.00
N GLU A 66 -12.70 6.97 21.94
CA GLU A 66 -11.95 7.83 22.86
C GLU A 66 -10.84 8.61 22.13
N VAL A 67 -10.08 7.95 21.25
CA VAL A 67 -9.05 8.61 20.45
C VAL A 67 -9.66 9.68 19.56
N LEU A 68 -10.73 9.36 18.81
CA LEU A 68 -11.42 10.33 17.95
C LEU A 68 -11.95 11.53 18.75
N ARG A 69 -12.37 11.32 20.01
CA ARG A 69 -12.80 12.39 20.92
C ARG A 69 -11.63 13.28 21.35
N ILE A 70 -10.46 12.69 21.66
CA ILE A 70 -9.25 13.43 22.05
C ILE A 70 -8.73 14.29 20.91
N LEU A 71 -8.69 13.76 19.68
CA LEU A 71 -8.23 14.49 18.50
C LEU A 71 -9.16 15.67 18.16
N GLY A 72 -10.46 15.49 18.37
CA GLY A 72 -11.44 16.57 18.29
C GLY A 72 -11.45 17.26 16.92
N SER A 73 -11.36 18.59 16.91
CA SER A 73 -11.30 19.41 15.67
C SER A 73 -10.03 20.24 15.58
N SER A 74 -9.04 19.94 16.42
CA SER A 74 -7.82 20.75 16.54
C SER A 74 -6.79 20.45 15.47
N CYS A 75 -6.89 19.32 14.77
CA CYS A 75 -6.03 18.96 13.65
C CYS A 75 -6.91 18.49 12.48
N PRO A 76 -6.75 19.07 11.27
CA PRO A 76 -7.62 18.78 10.14
C PRO A 76 -7.34 17.43 9.48
N TYR A 77 -6.19 16.80 9.77
CA TYR A 77 -5.71 15.59 9.10
C TYR A 77 -6.33 14.27 9.59
N PHE A 78 -7.42 14.33 10.35
CA PHE A 78 -8.06 13.18 10.97
C PHE A 78 -9.56 13.16 10.68
N VAL A 79 -10.11 11.95 10.49
CA VAL A 79 -11.56 11.79 10.46
C VAL A 79 -12.15 12.27 11.79
N ARG A 80 -13.03 13.26 11.73
CA ARG A 80 -13.72 13.76 12.92
C ARG A 80 -14.91 12.88 13.30
N LEU A 81 -15.06 12.59 14.59
CA LEU A 81 -16.28 12.06 15.19
C LEU A 81 -17.22 13.20 15.59
N TYR A 82 -18.39 13.27 14.96
CA TYR A 82 -19.41 14.29 15.26
C TYR A 82 -20.35 13.83 16.38
N TRP A 83 -20.89 12.62 16.26
CA TRP A 83 -21.85 12.06 17.22
C TRP A 83 -21.68 10.56 17.35
N THR A 84 -22.11 10.04 18.50
CA THR A 84 -22.32 8.60 18.71
C THR A 84 -23.71 8.36 19.24
N PHE A 85 -24.39 7.33 18.75
CA PHE A 85 -25.66 6.84 19.31
C PHE A 85 -25.73 5.32 19.19
N GLN A 86 -26.78 4.72 19.76
CA GLN A 86 -26.98 3.28 19.75
C GLN A 86 -28.48 2.94 19.78
N ASP A 87 -28.83 1.78 19.28
CA ASP A 87 -30.16 1.16 19.47
C ASP A 87 -29.99 -0.20 20.19
N SER A 88 -30.98 -1.09 20.12
CA SER A 88 -30.91 -2.42 20.74
C SER A 88 -29.82 -3.32 20.16
N GLU A 89 -29.47 -3.15 18.88
CA GLU A 89 -28.64 -4.08 18.11
C GLU A 89 -27.30 -3.48 17.68
N HIS A 90 -27.22 -2.17 17.49
CA HIS A 90 -26.11 -1.50 16.83
C HIS A 90 -25.55 -0.31 17.64
N LEU A 91 -24.27 -0.03 17.41
CA LEU A 91 -23.59 1.22 17.73
C LEU A 91 -23.39 2.02 16.45
N TYR A 92 -23.48 3.35 16.53
CA TYR A 92 -23.37 4.24 15.38
C TYR A 92 -22.37 5.36 15.66
N PHE A 93 -21.35 5.47 14.82
CA PHE A 93 -20.41 6.60 14.84
C PHE A 93 -20.68 7.47 13.61
N VAL A 94 -21.01 8.74 13.82
CA VAL A 94 -21.22 9.71 12.75
C VAL A 94 -19.91 10.45 12.51
N LEU A 95 -19.30 10.18 11.37
CA LEU A 95 -17.95 10.57 11.02
C LEU A 95 -17.91 11.53 9.83
N THR A 96 -16.75 12.17 9.63
CA THR A 96 -16.45 12.94 8.42
C THR A 96 -16.54 12.03 7.19
N TYR A 97 -17.19 12.52 6.13
CA TYR A 97 -17.23 11.81 4.85
C TYR A 97 -16.00 12.20 4.00
N ALA A 98 -15.07 11.25 3.83
CA ALA A 98 -13.92 11.39 2.95
C ALA A 98 -14.34 11.11 1.49
N LYS A 99 -14.60 12.16 0.71
CA LYS A 99 -15.19 12.04 -0.65
C LYS A 99 -14.28 11.36 -1.66
N ASN A 100 -12.97 11.54 -1.54
CA ASN A 100 -11.98 11.09 -2.53
C ASN A 100 -11.36 9.71 -2.20
N GLY A 101 -11.90 9.02 -1.19
CA GLY A 101 -11.58 7.62 -0.90
C GLY A 101 -10.21 7.42 -0.25
N GLU A 102 -9.63 6.23 -0.45
CA GLU A 102 -8.39 5.78 0.21
C GLU A 102 -7.14 6.13 -0.60
N LEU A 103 -6.03 6.43 0.08
CA LEU A 103 -4.71 6.63 -0.51
C LEU A 103 -4.26 5.40 -1.31
N LEU A 104 -4.52 4.18 -0.81
CA LEU A 104 -4.17 2.95 -1.53
C LEU A 104 -4.76 2.92 -2.94
N LYS A 105 -6.07 3.21 -3.06
CA LYS A 105 -6.78 3.21 -4.34
C LYS A 105 -6.20 4.24 -5.31
N GLN A 106 -5.74 5.39 -4.79
CA GLN A 106 -5.10 6.40 -5.62
C GLN A 106 -3.70 5.96 -6.08
N ILE A 107 -2.89 5.34 -5.20
CA ILE A 107 -1.60 4.76 -5.59
C ILE A 107 -1.81 3.70 -6.67
N ASP A 108 -2.76 2.78 -6.48
CA ASP A 108 -3.05 1.70 -7.44
C ASP A 108 -3.54 2.26 -8.79
N LYS A 109 -4.38 3.29 -8.77
CA LYS A 109 -4.87 3.95 -9.98
C LYS A 109 -3.75 4.64 -10.75
N CYS A 110 -2.82 5.29 -10.04
CA CYS A 110 -1.71 6.02 -10.65
C CYS A 110 -0.51 5.13 -11.01
N GLY A 111 -0.44 3.93 -10.42
CA GLY A 111 0.75 3.12 -10.38
C GLY A 111 1.74 3.61 -9.33
N CYS A 112 2.15 4.88 -9.39
CA CYS A 112 2.92 5.59 -8.37
C CYS A 112 2.60 7.09 -8.42
N PHE A 113 3.06 7.86 -7.43
CA PHE A 113 2.94 9.31 -7.40
C PHE A 113 4.19 9.98 -7.96
N THR A 114 4.05 11.20 -8.47
CA THR A 114 5.21 12.06 -8.70
C THR A 114 5.84 12.45 -7.37
N ILE A 115 7.10 12.89 -7.41
CA ILE A 115 7.81 13.28 -6.20
C ILE A 115 7.16 14.47 -5.50
N GLU A 116 6.57 15.41 -6.24
CA GLU A 116 5.86 16.56 -5.69
C GLU A 116 4.61 16.13 -4.92
N CYS A 117 3.82 15.21 -5.49
CA CYS A 117 2.67 14.63 -4.80
C CYS A 117 3.09 13.85 -3.55
N ALA A 118 4.06 12.96 -3.69
CA ALA A 118 4.54 12.13 -2.58
C ALA A 118 5.10 12.99 -1.45
N ARG A 119 5.86 14.05 -1.78
CA ARG A 119 6.39 15.04 -0.83
C ARG A 119 5.27 15.74 -0.07
N TYR A 120 4.25 16.24 -0.78
CA TYR A 120 3.14 16.97 -0.15
C TYR A 120 2.37 16.08 0.84
N TYR A 121 1.93 14.89 0.41
CA TYR A 121 1.17 13.99 1.28
C TYR A 121 2.02 13.40 2.40
N ALA A 122 3.32 13.17 2.18
CA ALA A 122 4.23 12.82 3.26
C ALA A 122 4.32 13.94 4.30
N ALA A 123 4.34 15.21 3.89
CA ALA A 123 4.37 16.34 4.82
C ALA A 123 3.10 16.41 5.67
N GLU A 124 1.91 16.26 5.07
CA GLU A 124 0.65 16.21 5.84
C GLU A 124 0.65 15.05 6.84
N MET A 125 1.14 13.87 6.44
CA MET A 125 1.23 12.71 7.33
C MET A 125 2.20 12.96 8.49
N VAL A 126 3.32 13.65 8.25
CA VAL A 126 4.27 14.04 9.29
C VAL A 126 3.60 14.98 10.30
N LEU A 127 2.87 16.00 9.84
CA LEU A 127 2.13 16.93 10.70
C LEU A 127 1.02 16.23 11.49
N ALA A 128 0.33 15.27 10.87
CA ALA A 128 -0.67 14.45 11.54
C ALA A 128 -0.04 13.60 12.65
N LEU A 129 1.07 12.89 12.37
CA LEU A 129 1.76 12.07 13.35
C LEU A 129 2.38 12.91 14.47
N GLU A 130 2.95 14.08 14.17
CA GLU A 130 3.44 15.03 15.16
C GLU A 130 2.32 15.40 16.17
N TYR A 131 1.13 15.73 15.66
CA TYR A 131 -0.02 16.03 16.50
C TYR A 131 -0.48 14.82 17.32
N LEU A 132 -0.60 13.65 16.68
CA LEU A 132 -1.06 12.41 17.32
C LEU A 132 -0.14 11.99 18.46
N HIS A 133 1.17 11.98 18.19
CA HIS A 133 2.20 11.61 19.16
C HIS A 133 2.35 12.65 20.26
N GLY A 134 2.17 13.95 19.96
CA GLY A 134 2.08 15.02 20.95
C GLY A 134 0.88 14.90 21.90
N LYS A 135 -0.16 14.15 21.52
CA LYS A 135 -1.26 13.75 22.42
C LYS A 135 -0.99 12.45 23.18
N GLY A 136 0.21 11.88 23.06
CA GLY A 136 0.57 10.60 23.66
C GLY A 136 -0.20 9.44 23.03
N ILE A 137 -0.59 9.52 21.76
CA ILE A 137 -1.34 8.46 21.08
C ILE A 137 -0.42 7.83 20.02
N VAL A 138 -0.41 6.51 19.90
CA VAL A 138 0.25 5.75 18.83
C VAL A 138 -0.83 5.07 18.00
N HIS A 139 -0.79 5.20 16.68
CA HIS A 139 -1.79 4.63 15.75
C HIS A 139 -1.70 3.10 15.68
N ARG A 140 -0.49 2.54 15.52
CA ARG A 140 -0.16 1.10 15.42
C ARG A 140 -0.68 0.34 14.20
N ASP A 141 -1.61 0.90 13.42
CA ASP A 141 -2.07 0.31 12.15
C ASP A 141 -2.09 1.36 11.02
N LEU A 142 -1.03 2.18 10.94
CA LEU A 142 -0.91 3.17 9.88
C LEU A 142 -0.57 2.46 8.56
N LYS A 143 -1.42 2.66 7.54
CA LYS A 143 -1.29 2.08 6.21
C LYS A 143 -2.12 2.90 5.21
N PRO A 144 -1.87 2.81 3.89
CA PRO A 144 -2.59 3.63 2.90
C PRO A 144 -4.11 3.39 2.86
N GLU A 145 -4.61 2.25 3.32
CA GLU A 145 -6.04 1.97 3.48
C GLU A 145 -6.67 2.86 4.57
N ASN A 146 -5.87 3.23 5.58
CA ASN A 146 -6.29 4.03 6.73
C ASN A 146 -5.97 5.54 6.56
N VAL A 147 -5.48 5.93 5.38
CA VAL A 147 -5.30 7.33 4.98
C VAL A 147 -6.33 7.64 3.89
N LEU A 148 -7.32 8.47 4.20
CA LEU A 148 -8.37 8.85 3.27
C LEU A 148 -8.15 10.26 2.72
N PHE A 149 -8.95 10.67 1.73
CA PHE A 149 -8.94 12.02 1.19
C PHE A 149 -10.30 12.71 1.36
N ASP A 150 -10.28 13.93 1.89
CA ASP A 150 -11.45 14.81 1.94
C ASP A 150 -11.84 15.33 0.54
N GLU A 151 -12.83 16.22 0.46
CA GLU A 151 -13.29 16.79 -0.81
C GLU A 151 -12.27 17.72 -1.50
N ASN A 152 -11.32 18.26 -0.75
CA ASN A 152 -10.28 19.18 -1.20
C ASN A 152 -8.92 18.49 -1.39
N TRP A 153 -8.88 17.15 -1.31
CA TRP A 153 -7.68 16.31 -1.40
C TRP A 153 -6.72 16.41 -0.21
N HIS A 154 -7.14 16.93 0.94
CA HIS A 154 -6.35 16.80 2.18
C HIS A 154 -6.50 15.40 2.78
N ILE A 155 -5.45 14.89 3.43
CA ILE A 155 -5.54 13.59 4.09
C ILE A 155 -6.50 13.61 5.28
N LEU A 156 -7.13 12.46 5.54
CA LEU A 156 -7.91 12.16 6.74
C LEU A 156 -7.50 10.77 7.23
N ILE A 157 -6.69 10.70 8.28
CA ILE A 157 -6.31 9.45 8.92
C ILE A 157 -7.49 8.90 9.74
N THR A 158 -7.70 7.59 9.69
CA THR A 158 -8.81 6.87 10.32
C THR A 158 -8.38 5.52 10.93
N ASP A 159 -9.34 4.80 11.51
CA ASP A 159 -9.18 3.48 12.14
C ASP A 159 -8.29 3.43 13.40
N PHE A 160 -8.77 4.08 14.46
CA PHE A 160 -8.10 4.13 15.75
C PHE A 160 -8.43 2.97 16.71
N GLY A 161 -9.08 1.91 16.23
CA GLY A 161 -9.46 0.78 17.10
C GLY A 161 -8.24 0.09 17.72
N SER A 162 -7.16 0.01 16.94
CA SER A 162 -5.87 -0.57 17.33
C SER A 162 -4.92 0.44 17.96
N ALA A 163 -5.29 1.71 18.14
CA ALA A 163 -4.39 2.72 18.72
C ALA A 163 -3.94 2.37 20.15
N LYS A 164 -2.98 3.11 20.70
CA LYS A 164 -2.58 3.05 22.11
C LYS A 164 -2.45 4.45 22.66
N ILE A 165 -3.12 4.73 23.79
CA ILE A 165 -2.96 5.97 24.54
C ILE A 165 -1.89 5.71 25.60
N LEU A 166 -0.77 6.41 25.49
CA LEU A 166 0.34 6.38 26.44
C LEU A 166 -0.06 7.19 27.67
N LYS A 167 0.00 6.58 28.85
CA LYS A 167 -0.30 7.27 30.11
C LYS A 167 0.90 8.14 30.50
N THR A 168 0.65 9.42 30.78
CA THR A 168 1.65 10.42 31.20
C THR A 168 1.89 10.43 32.71
N ASP A 169 1.81 9.28 33.39
CA ASP A 169 1.98 9.26 34.84
C ASP A 169 3.47 9.29 35.20
N ASN A 170 3.91 10.46 35.66
CA ASN A 170 5.18 10.74 36.37
C ASN A 170 5.25 10.03 37.73
N THR A 171 4.93 8.74 37.79
CA THR A 171 5.26 7.88 38.93
C THR A 171 6.27 6.86 38.46
N GLU A 172 7.47 6.96 39.01
CA GLU A 172 8.63 6.08 38.84
C GLU A 172 8.33 4.62 39.22
N ASN A 173 7.53 3.95 38.40
CA ASN A 173 7.41 2.51 38.37
C ASN A 173 7.20 2.11 36.91
N GLN A 174 8.31 2.05 36.15
CA GLN A 174 8.40 1.22 34.95
C GLN A 174 8.18 -0.24 35.35
N LYS A 175 6.92 -0.61 35.61
CA LYS A 175 6.44 -1.92 35.26
C LYS A 175 5.99 -1.77 33.83
N CYS A 176 6.72 -2.41 32.92
CA CYS A 176 6.22 -2.70 31.59
C CYS A 176 4.81 -3.26 31.78
N ASP A 177 3.81 -2.47 31.39
CA ASP A 177 2.44 -2.96 31.29
C ASP A 177 2.50 -4.11 30.29
N ASN A 178 2.60 -5.31 30.87
CA ASN A 178 2.19 -6.54 30.26
C ASN A 178 0.69 -6.39 30.09
N ASP A 179 0.27 -5.65 29.05
CA ASP A 179 -1.08 -5.73 28.53
C ASP A 179 -1.28 -7.20 28.19
N ALA A 180 -1.99 -7.86 29.10
CA ALA A 180 -2.31 -9.26 29.07
C ALA A 180 -3.32 -9.50 27.93
N LEU A 181 -2.84 -9.43 26.70
CA LEU A 181 -3.29 -10.31 25.65
C LEU A 181 -2.72 -11.70 25.99
N ASP A 182 -3.54 -12.46 26.71
CA ASP A 182 -3.50 -13.92 26.73
C ASP A 182 -2.21 -14.57 27.29
N LYS A 183 -2.01 -14.47 28.62
CA LYS A 183 -1.16 -15.43 29.36
C LYS A 183 -1.89 -16.77 29.54
N GLY A 184 -2.33 -17.36 28.42
CA GLY A 184 -3.26 -18.48 28.40
C GLY A 184 -3.04 -19.54 27.33
N ASP A 185 -2.11 -19.41 26.36
CA ASP A 185 -1.68 -20.56 25.54
C ASP A 185 -0.38 -20.23 24.76
N LYS A 186 0.79 -20.63 25.29
CA LYS A 186 2.13 -20.36 24.74
C LYS A 186 2.42 -21.01 23.36
N ARG A 187 1.40 -21.45 22.62
CA ARG A 187 1.54 -22.09 21.29
C ARG A 187 0.49 -21.67 20.25
N ARG A 188 -0.37 -20.70 20.52
CA ARG A 188 -1.19 -20.10 19.45
C ARG A 188 -0.53 -18.81 19.02
N ARG A 189 0.04 -18.81 17.82
CA ARG A 189 0.36 -17.59 17.07
C ARG A 189 -0.87 -16.70 17.16
N THR A 190 -0.80 -15.63 17.94
CA THR A 190 -1.87 -14.66 18.07
C THR A 190 -2.19 -14.16 16.66
N SER A 191 -3.47 -14.24 16.27
CA SER A 191 -3.93 -13.78 14.96
C SER A 191 -3.64 -12.29 14.85
N PHE A 192 -2.52 -11.97 14.19
CA PHE A 192 -2.10 -10.60 13.91
C PHE A 192 -3.14 -10.00 12.95
N VAL A 193 -3.83 -8.95 13.39
CA VAL A 193 -4.77 -8.21 12.55
C VAL A 193 -4.05 -6.94 12.11
N GLY A 194 -3.39 -7.02 10.96
CA GLY A 194 -2.68 -5.93 10.31
C GLY A 194 -2.08 -6.43 9.00
N THR A 195 -2.01 -5.57 7.99
CA THR A 195 -1.34 -5.91 6.72
C THR A 195 0.14 -6.09 7.03
N ALA A 196 0.64 -7.33 6.95
CA ALA A 196 1.99 -7.74 7.37
C ALA A 196 3.15 -6.86 6.87
N GLN A 197 2.92 -6.07 5.82
CA GLN A 197 3.89 -5.26 5.11
C GLN A 197 4.24 -3.92 5.80
N PHE A 198 3.42 -3.43 6.73
CA PHE A 198 3.65 -2.15 7.44
C PHE A 198 4.14 -2.34 8.89
N VAL A 199 4.22 -3.59 9.35
CA VAL A 199 4.59 -3.92 10.72
C VAL A 199 6.07 -3.60 10.95
N SER A 200 6.36 -2.93 12.06
CA SER A 200 7.74 -2.61 12.43
C SER A 200 8.47 -3.83 13.03
N PRO A 201 9.81 -3.89 12.95
CA PRO A 201 10.59 -5.02 13.49
C PRO A 201 10.33 -5.30 14.98
N GLU A 202 10.21 -4.26 15.81
CA GLU A 202 9.98 -4.36 17.25
C GLU A 202 8.60 -4.95 17.61
N MET A 203 7.59 -4.68 16.78
CA MET A 203 6.27 -5.29 16.95
C MET A 203 6.29 -6.80 16.69
N LEU A 204 7.19 -7.26 15.80
CA LEU A 204 7.38 -8.68 15.52
C LEU A 204 8.24 -9.39 16.57
N SER A 205 9.27 -8.72 17.11
CA SER A 205 10.24 -9.34 18.03
C SER A 205 9.82 -9.27 19.50
N GLU A 206 9.32 -8.12 19.95
CA GLU A 206 9.11 -7.82 21.37
C GLU A 206 7.66 -7.52 21.72
N SER A 207 6.77 -7.45 20.72
CA SER A 207 5.39 -6.97 20.88
C SER A 207 5.31 -5.58 21.54
N SER A 208 6.40 -4.82 21.47
CA SER A 208 6.49 -3.44 21.93
C SER A 208 6.07 -2.51 20.78
N SER A 209 5.38 -1.42 21.11
CA SER A 209 4.97 -0.39 20.14
C SER A 209 5.21 0.97 20.74
N SER A 210 5.70 1.90 19.93
CA SER A 210 6.03 3.27 20.31
C SER A 210 5.69 4.22 19.15
N PRO A 211 5.73 5.55 19.35
CA PRO A 211 5.61 6.52 18.25
C PRO A 211 6.54 6.20 17.06
N ALA A 212 7.71 5.61 17.33
CA ALA A 212 8.64 5.19 16.29
C ALA A 212 8.08 4.08 15.39
N SER A 213 7.14 3.26 15.86
CA SER A 213 6.48 2.23 15.04
C SER A 213 5.63 2.85 13.93
N ASP A 214 4.96 3.98 14.21
CA ASP A 214 4.21 4.73 13.18
C ASP A 214 5.17 5.42 12.19
N LEU A 215 6.35 5.85 12.64
CA LEU A 215 7.39 6.40 11.76
C LEU A 215 7.95 5.34 10.79
N TRP A 216 8.05 4.08 11.21
CA TRP A 216 8.37 2.96 10.30
C TRP A 216 7.28 2.80 9.23
N ALA A 217 6.01 2.78 9.65
CA ALA A 217 4.89 2.67 8.72
C ALA A 217 4.85 3.85 7.74
N LEU A 218 5.15 5.08 8.19
CA LEU A 218 5.34 6.24 7.33
C LEU A 218 6.43 6.00 6.27
N GLY A 219 7.58 5.45 6.66
CA GLY A 219 8.65 5.07 5.73
C GLY A 219 8.18 4.07 4.66
N CYS A 220 7.38 3.08 5.05
CA CYS A 220 6.78 2.13 4.11
C CYS A 220 5.78 2.82 3.14
N ILE A 221 4.96 3.74 3.65
CA ILE A 221 3.97 4.47 2.84
C ILE A 221 4.66 5.42 1.86
N ILE A 222 5.70 6.15 2.29
CA ILE A 222 6.49 7.03 1.40
C ILE A 222 7.15 6.18 0.30
N TYR A 223 7.77 5.05 0.66
CA TYR A 223 8.33 4.13 -0.32
C TYR A 223 7.26 3.68 -1.34
N GLN A 224 6.05 3.35 -0.88
CA GLN A 224 4.97 2.90 -1.76
C GLN A 224 4.38 4.03 -2.61
N MET A 225 4.25 5.26 -2.10
CA MET A 225 3.81 6.40 -2.90
C MET A 225 4.79 6.64 -4.05
N VAL A 226 6.10 6.64 -3.77
CA VAL A 226 7.13 6.90 -4.78
C VAL A 226 7.26 5.74 -5.75
N SER A 227 7.30 4.49 -5.25
CA SER A 227 7.58 3.34 -6.09
C SER A 227 6.35 2.60 -6.63
N GLY A 228 5.16 2.86 -6.09
CA GLY A 228 3.96 2.07 -6.39
C GLY A 228 3.91 0.69 -5.77
N VAL A 229 4.97 0.28 -5.07
CA VAL A 229 5.14 -1.07 -4.53
C VAL A 229 5.64 -1.01 -3.09
N MET A 230 5.45 -2.08 -2.33
CA MET A 230 5.90 -2.14 -0.93
C MET A 230 7.42 -2.34 -0.82
N PRO A 231 8.09 -1.86 0.24
CA PRO A 231 9.50 -2.16 0.46
C PRO A 231 9.70 -3.65 0.75
N PHE A 232 8.89 -4.23 1.64
CA PHE A 232 8.98 -5.63 2.05
C PHE A 232 7.89 -6.47 1.36
N ARG A 233 8.32 -7.35 0.46
CA ARG A 233 7.43 -8.23 -0.32
C ARG A 233 7.88 -9.68 -0.25
N GLY A 234 6.92 -10.59 -0.13
CA GLY A 234 7.16 -12.02 -0.07
C GLY A 234 5.89 -12.79 -0.44
N ARG A 235 6.06 -14.06 -0.80
CA ARG A 235 4.96 -14.97 -1.16
C ARG A 235 4.12 -15.41 0.04
N SER A 236 4.61 -15.15 1.26
CA SER A 236 3.91 -15.42 2.52
C SER A 236 4.28 -14.35 3.55
N GLU A 237 3.42 -14.17 4.55
CA GLU A 237 3.67 -13.25 5.67
C GLU A 237 4.98 -13.59 6.39
N PHE A 238 5.28 -14.89 6.57
CA PHE A 238 6.54 -15.34 7.16
C PHE A 238 7.76 -14.79 6.41
N LEU A 239 7.76 -14.84 5.07
CA LEU A 239 8.86 -14.29 4.27
C LEU A 239 8.93 -12.77 4.35
N ILE A 240 7.78 -12.09 4.42
CA ILE A 240 7.72 -10.64 4.63
C ILE A 240 8.34 -10.28 5.99
N PHE A 241 7.98 -10.99 7.06
CA PHE A 241 8.54 -10.80 8.39
C PHE A 241 10.05 -11.03 8.43
N GLN A 242 10.55 -12.07 7.75
CA GLN A 242 11.99 -12.30 7.64
C GLN A 242 12.70 -11.12 6.98
N LYS A 243 12.13 -10.58 5.90
CA LYS A 243 12.69 -9.39 5.23
C LYS A 243 12.66 -8.15 6.11
N ILE A 244 11.57 -7.93 6.84
CA ILE A 244 11.45 -6.82 7.81
C ILE A 244 12.55 -6.93 8.88
N LEU A 245 12.65 -8.10 9.53
CA LEU A 245 13.64 -8.35 10.59
C LEU A 245 15.08 -8.27 10.08
N ASN A 246 15.33 -8.65 8.83
CA ASN A 246 16.64 -8.54 8.19
C ASN A 246 16.94 -7.16 7.60
N LEU A 247 15.93 -6.27 7.50
CA LEU A 247 15.97 -5.03 6.74
C LEU A 247 16.37 -5.26 5.28
N GLU A 248 15.74 -6.26 4.66
CA GLU A 248 16.01 -6.71 3.30
C GLU A 248 14.94 -6.14 2.34
N TYR A 249 15.28 -5.02 1.71
CA TYR A 249 14.51 -4.40 0.64
C TYR A 249 15.46 -3.67 -0.31
N GLU A 250 15.00 -3.41 -1.53
CA GLU A 250 15.78 -2.73 -2.57
C GLU A 250 15.01 -1.52 -3.08
N TYR A 251 15.73 -0.51 -3.58
CA TYR A 251 15.12 0.61 -4.28
C TYR A 251 15.11 0.30 -5.77
N PRO A 252 13.98 0.45 -6.47
CA PRO A 252 13.97 0.35 -7.92
C PRO A 252 14.78 1.49 -8.55
N ASP A 253 15.30 1.32 -9.77
CA ASP A 253 16.09 2.38 -10.39
C ASP A 253 15.22 3.60 -10.72
N GLY A 254 15.75 4.81 -10.52
CA GLY A 254 14.99 6.04 -10.70
C GLY A 254 14.15 6.44 -9.48
N PHE A 255 14.28 5.74 -8.35
CA PHE A 255 13.73 6.21 -7.08
C PHE A 255 14.38 7.54 -6.66
N ASP A 256 13.56 8.53 -6.28
CA ASP A 256 14.03 9.88 -5.96
C ASP A 256 15.09 9.89 -4.83
N PRO A 257 16.25 10.57 -5.00
CA PRO A 257 17.32 10.56 -4.02
C PRO A 257 16.93 11.11 -2.63
N GLN A 258 16.12 12.17 -2.57
CA GLN A 258 15.72 12.78 -1.30
C GLN A 258 14.68 11.91 -0.58
N ALA A 259 13.74 11.34 -1.31
CA ALA A 259 12.80 10.38 -0.74
C ALA A 259 13.53 9.12 -0.26
N LYS A 260 14.53 8.64 -1.01
CA LYS A 260 15.35 7.49 -0.63
C LYS A 260 16.05 7.74 0.70
N ASP A 261 16.71 8.90 0.85
CA ASP A 261 17.39 9.27 2.08
C ASP A 261 16.42 9.33 3.28
N LEU A 262 15.22 9.90 3.10
CA LEU A 262 14.20 9.92 4.15
C LEU A 262 13.74 8.50 4.53
N VAL A 263 13.42 7.66 3.54
CA VAL A 263 12.99 6.28 3.78
C VAL A 263 14.10 5.48 4.49
N GLN A 264 15.38 5.67 4.13
CA GLN A 264 16.50 5.02 4.81
C GLN A 264 16.61 5.44 6.28
N LYS A 265 16.29 6.70 6.61
CA LYS A 265 16.29 7.22 7.99
C LYS A 265 15.04 6.85 8.79
N LEU A 266 13.95 6.44 8.14
CA LEU A 266 12.73 5.94 8.79
C LEU A 266 12.72 4.41 8.94
N LEU A 267 13.15 3.69 7.91
CA LEU A 267 13.26 2.22 7.90
C LEU A 267 14.56 1.77 8.57
N VAL A 268 14.70 2.09 9.85
CA VAL A 268 15.81 1.68 10.72
C VAL A 268 15.31 0.64 11.72
N LYS A 269 16.10 -0.43 11.92
CA LYS A 269 15.72 -1.53 12.82
C LYS A 269 15.53 -1.05 14.26
N ASN A 270 16.50 -0.27 14.76
CA ASN A 270 16.42 0.28 16.09
C ASN A 270 15.41 1.45 16.10
N PRO A 271 14.29 1.37 16.86
CA PRO A 271 13.24 2.38 16.81
C PRO A 271 13.71 3.77 17.23
N ILE A 272 14.64 3.89 18.17
CA ILE A 272 15.15 5.20 18.65
C ILE A 272 16.09 5.89 17.65
N GLU A 273 16.61 5.16 16.67
CA GLU A 273 17.49 5.71 15.63
C GLU A 273 16.70 6.22 14.42
N ARG A 274 15.38 6.01 14.39
CA ARG A 274 14.52 6.52 13.32
C ARG A 274 14.44 8.04 13.42
N LEU A 275 14.56 8.73 12.29
CA LEU A 275 14.39 10.18 12.23
C LEU A 275 13.04 10.59 12.83
N GLY A 276 13.04 11.54 13.76
CA GLY A 276 11.86 11.98 14.52
C GLY A 276 11.51 11.16 15.76
N ALA A 277 12.13 10.00 15.99
CA ALA A 277 11.78 9.16 17.15
C ALA A 277 12.18 9.79 18.49
N THR A 278 13.25 10.60 18.50
CA THR A 278 13.77 11.29 19.69
C THR A 278 13.35 12.76 19.77
N ASP A 279 12.61 13.24 18.77
CA ASP A 279 12.13 14.62 18.78
C ASP A 279 11.01 14.76 19.80
N GLU A 280 11.09 15.76 20.66
CA GLU A 280 9.92 16.27 21.37
C GLU A 280 9.06 17.06 20.37
N ALA A 281 7.73 16.96 20.44
CA ALA A 281 6.86 17.68 19.50
C ALA A 281 7.17 19.20 19.53
N PRO A 282 7.51 19.82 18.38
CA PRO A 282 7.36 19.34 17.00
C PRO A 282 8.50 18.45 16.46
N TYR A 283 8.21 17.64 15.43
CA TYR A 283 9.14 16.76 14.71
C TYR A 283 10.18 17.50 13.88
N THR A 284 11.07 18.20 14.58
CA THR A 284 12.07 19.11 14.03
C THR A 284 13.01 18.42 13.04
N SER A 285 13.51 17.23 13.37
CA SER A 285 14.46 16.49 12.53
C SER A 285 13.81 15.98 11.22
N ILE A 286 12.55 15.55 11.26
CA ILE A 286 11.81 15.15 10.06
C ILE A 286 11.46 16.40 9.23
N ARG A 287 10.93 17.45 9.84
CA ARG A 287 10.51 18.70 9.14
C ARG A 287 11.68 19.38 8.41
N GLN A 288 12.90 19.24 8.93
CA GLN A 288 14.13 19.80 8.33
C GLN A 288 14.77 18.90 7.27
N HIS A 289 14.21 17.71 7.00
CA HIS A 289 14.74 16.80 6.00
C HIS A 289 14.75 17.42 4.60
N GLU A 290 15.76 17.12 3.78
CA GLU A 290 15.92 17.70 2.43
C GLU A 290 14.70 17.53 1.53
N LEU A 291 13.99 16.41 1.67
CA LEU A 291 12.74 16.15 0.94
C LEU A 291 11.72 17.28 1.13
N PHE A 292 11.67 17.91 2.30
CA PHE A 292 10.69 18.95 2.65
C PHE A 292 11.27 20.37 2.56
N ARG A 293 12.50 20.56 2.08
CA ARG A 293 13.20 21.86 2.03
C ARG A 293 12.36 22.97 1.39
N ASP A 294 11.61 22.64 0.35
CA ASP A 294 10.83 23.60 -0.44
C ASP A 294 9.38 23.76 0.05
N LEU A 295 9.02 23.11 1.15
CA LEU A 295 7.69 23.20 1.76
C LEU A 295 7.71 24.08 3.00
N ASN A 296 6.72 24.96 3.11
CA ASN A 296 6.41 25.61 4.37
C ASN A 296 5.53 24.69 5.22
N CYS A 297 6.13 23.97 6.17
CA CYS A 297 5.37 23.02 7.02
C CYS A 297 4.32 23.70 7.92
N ASP A 298 4.36 25.01 8.12
CA ASP A 298 3.33 25.74 8.87
C ASP A 298 2.14 26.15 7.98
N ASP A 299 2.33 26.20 6.65
CA ASP A 299 1.29 26.44 5.66
C ASP A 299 1.68 25.76 4.34
N LEU A 300 1.20 24.52 4.17
CA LEU A 300 1.50 23.72 2.98
C LEU A 300 0.80 24.24 1.72
N GLY A 301 -0.16 25.15 1.84
CA GLY A 301 -1.03 25.56 0.73
C GLY A 301 -1.96 24.42 0.26
N PRO A 302 -2.63 24.55 -0.90
CA PRO A 302 -3.58 23.55 -1.39
C PRO A 302 -2.89 22.28 -1.92
N PRO A 303 -3.48 21.08 -1.74
CA PRO A 303 -2.90 19.83 -2.21
C PRO A 303 -2.82 19.73 -3.74
N PRO A 304 -1.78 19.07 -4.27
CA PRO A 304 -1.75 18.70 -5.69
C PRO A 304 -2.85 17.66 -5.98
N ARG A 305 -3.70 17.96 -6.96
CA ARG A 305 -4.77 17.03 -7.38
C ARG A 305 -4.16 15.81 -8.04
N ILE A 306 -4.33 14.65 -7.41
CA ILE A 306 -3.83 13.36 -7.91
C ILE A 306 -4.39 13.07 -9.31
N SER A 307 -5.63 13.50 -9.58
CA SER A 307 -6.29 13.32 -10.88
C SER A 307 -5.57 14.00 -12.04
N ASP A 308 -4.95 15.14 -11.77
CA ASP A 308 -4.39 16.02 -12.81
C ASP A 308 -2.93 15.64 -13.12
N ILE A 309 -2.33 14.83 -12.24
CA ILE A 309 -0.91 14.45 -12.25
C ILE A 309 -0.73 13.01 -12.74
N CYS A 310 -1.79 12.21 -12.69
CA CYS A 310 -1.84 10.92 -13.35
C CYS A 310 -2.36 11.08 -14.79
N ASP A 311 -1.45 11.14 -15.77
CA ASP A 311 -1.73 11.18 -17.22
C ASP A 311 -2.56 9.98 -17.77
N SER A 312 -3.13 9.13 -16.90
CA SER A 312 -3.91 7.94 -17.26
C SER A 312 -5.42 8.10 -17.10
N ILE A 313 -5.93 9.25 -16.66
CA ILE A 313 -7.38 9.42 -16.46
C ILE A 313 -8.00 10.00 -17.73
N LYS A 314 -8.36 9.12 -18.66
CA LYS A 314 -9.59 9.36 -19.42
C LYS A 314 -10.72 8.75 -18.61
N ASP A 315 -11.71 9.56 -18.29
CA ASP A 315 -12.93 9.13 -17.60
C ASP A 315 -13.47 7.86 -18.26
N ILE A 316 -13.60 6.79 -17.48
CA ILE A 316 -14.31 5.59 -17.92
C ILE A 316 -15.79 5.94 -17.80
N VAL A 317 -16.37 6.42 -18.89
CA VAL A 317 -17.83 6.47 -19.05
C VAL A 317 -18.29 5.03 -19.24
N ILE A 318 -19.10 4.54 -18.30
CA ILE A 318 -19.74 3.22 -18.37
C ILE A 318 -20.97 3.37 -19.28
N PRO A 319 -21.09 2.64 -20.40
CA PRO A 319 -22.32 2.63 -21.21
C PRO A 319 -23.48 1.99 -20.43
N ASP A 320 -24.68 2.51 -20.60
CA ASP A 320 -25.89 2.14 -19.85
C ASP A 320 -26.39 0.69 -20.04
N ASP A 321 -25.74 -0.13 -20.87
CA ASP A 321 -26.25 -1.43 -21.32
C ASP A 321 -25.42 -2.64 -20.84
N VAL A 322 -25.03 -2.70 -19.56
CA VAL A 322 -24.38 -3.90 -18.98
C VAL A 322 -25.26 -4.53 -17.89
N GLU A 323 -25.84 -5.70 -18.18
CA GLU A 323 -26.66 -6.44 -17.20
C GLU A 323 -25.83 -7.05 -16.05
N PRO A 324 -26.41 -7.20 -14.83
CA PRO A 324 -25.69 -7.67 -13.64
C PRO A 324 -25.73 -9.20 -13.46
N GLY A 325 -24.61 -9.82 -13.08
CA GLY A 325 -24.55 -11.22 -12.65
C GLY A 325 -23.17 -11.73 -12.24
N LEU A 326 -23.10 -12.43 -11.09
CA LEU A 326 -21.88 -13.00 -10.49
C LEU A 326 -21.80 -14.50 -10.80
N ASP A 327 -20.96 -14.89 -11.76
CA ASP A 327 -20.85 -16.30 -12.15
C ASP A 327 -19.97 -17.09 -11.16
N LYS A 328 -20.57 -18.13 -10.55
CA LYS A 328 -20.07 -18.89 -9.39
C LYS A 328 -18.90 -19.85 -9.69
N GLU A 329 -18.31 -19.83 -10.88
CA GLU A 329 -17.18 -20.70 -11.25
C GLU A 329 -15.79 -20.05 -11.12
N LYS A 330 -15.68 -18.81 -10.62
CA LYS A 330 -14.38 -18.09 -10.51
C LYS A 330 -13.71 -18.18 -9.13
N ALA A 331 -14.33 -18.83 -8.15
CA ALA A 331 -13.82 -18.92 -6.78
C ALA A 331 -12.82 -20.07 -6.54
N SER A 332 -12.53 -20.94 -7.52
CA SER A 332 -11.76 -22.18 -7.32
C SER A 332 -10.39 -22.22 -8.02
N ARG A 333 -9.81 -21.08 -8.44
CA ARG A 333 -8.52 -21.06 -9.17
C ARG A 333 -7.33 -20.46 -8.40
N LEU A 334 -7.39 -20.44 -7.07
CA LEU A 334 -6.26 -20.04 -6.21
C LEU A 334 -5.78 -21.23 -5.38
N GLN A 335 -5.18 -22.20 -6.05
CA GLN A 335 -4.29 -23.20 -5.43
C GLN A 335 -3.38 -23.72 -6.54
N LEU A 336 -2.07 -23.46 -6.43
CA LEU A 336 -1.02 -24.32 -6.95
C LEU A 336 0.33 -23.94 -6.36
N ASP A 337 1.08 -25.00 -6.10
CA ASP A 337 2.15 -25.17 -5.14
C ASP A 337 3.47 -24.44 -5.46
N LEU A 338 4.22 -24.25 -4.38
CA LEU A 338 5.57 -23.70 -4.34
C LEU A 338 6.60 -24.81 -4.61
N GLU A 339 7.46 -24.62 -5.61
CA GLU A 339 8.81 -25.20 -5.59
C GLU A 339 9.86 -24.16 -5.16
N PRO A 340 10.94 -24.56 -4.47
CA PRO A 340 11.95 -23.66 -3.97
C PRO A 340 13.04 -23.41 -5.02
N THR A 341 13.40 -22.14 -5.24
CA THR A 341 14.63 -21.77 -5.96
C THR A 341 15.69 -21.24 -5.00
N PRO A 342 16.99 -21.43 -5.34
CA PRO A 342 18.07 -21.43 -4.37
C PRO A 342 18.53 -20.02 -3.99
N THR A 343 19.11 -19.95 -2.80
CA THR A 343 19.80 -18.79 -2.22
C THR A 343 20.96 -18.33 -3.11
N ARG A 344 21.05 -17.02 -3.37
CA ARG A 344 22.20 -16.43 -4.08
C ARG A 344 23.01 -15.52 -3.15
N LYS A 345 24.32 -15.78 -3.14
CA LYS A 345 25.37 -15.06 -2.42
C LYS A 345 25.73 -13.72 -3.09
N LYS A 346 26.40 -12.89 -2.28
CA LYS A 346 26.84 -11.49 -2.44
C LYS A 346 27.45 -11.07 -3.80
N SER A 347 27.13 -9.82 -4.14
CA SER A 347 27.87 -8.78 -4.89
C SER A 347 28.98 -9.21 -5.85
N GLN A 348 28.68 -9.17 -7.15
CA GLN A 348 29.66 -9.07 -8.23
C GLN A 348 29.24 -8.00 -9.24
N VAL A 349 30.23 -7.36 -9.83
CA VAL A 349 30.16 -6.39 -10.94
C VAL A 349 29.05 -6.76 -11.93
N VAL A 350 28.18 -5.80 -12.27
CA VAL A 350 27.03 -6.01 -13.17
C VAL A 350 27.55 -6.30 -14.59
N LYS A 351 27.76 -7.57 -14.92
CA LYS A 351 27.91 -8.04 -16.31
C LYS A 351 26.59 -7.78 -17.05
N LYS A 352 26.63 -7.32 -18.30
CA LYS A 352 25.42 -7.18 -19.14
C LYS A 352 24.77 -8.55 -19.31
N ILE A 353 23.45 -8.58 -19.48
CA ILE A 353 22.71 -9.85 -19.59
C ILE A 353 23.12 -10.68 -20.81
N THR A 354 23.69 -10.00 -21.82
CA THR A 354 24.20 -10.58 -23.08
C THR A 354 25.69 -10.95 -23.05
N ASP A 355 26.46 -10.54 -22.04
CA ASP A 355 27.90 -10.81 -21.94
C ASP A 355 28.16 -12.23 -21.42
N LEU A 356 27.83 -13.23 -22.23
CA LEU A 356 27.98 -14.65 -21.91
C LEU A 356 28.94 -15.31 -22.92
N THR A 357 29.90 -16.07 -22.40
CA THR A 357 30.76 -16.94 -23.21
C THR A 357 29.98 -18.15 -23.74
N ALA A 358 30.46 -18.77 -24.81
CA ALA A 358 29.83 -19.98 -25.37
C ALA A 358 29.67 -21.10 -24.33
N ALA A 359 30.66 -21.29 -23.46
CA ALA A 359 30.61 -22.26 -22.37
C ALA A 359 29.55 -21.91 -21.30
N GLU A 360 29.39 -20.61 -20.96
CA GLU A 360 28.34 -20.16 -20.04
C GLU A 360 26.93 -20.33 -20.65
N ILE A 361 26.79 -20.13 -21.97
CA ILE A 361 25.53 -20.34 -22.69
C ILE A 361 25.14 -21.82 -22.66
N GLU A 362 26.06 -22.73 -22.99
CA GLU A 362 25.83 -24.17 -22.99
C GLU A 362 25.45 -24.68 -21.59
N GLN A 363 26.18 -24.24 -20.56
CA GLN A 363 25.87 -24.59 -19.17
C GLN A 363 24.47 -24.11 -18.76
N LYS A 364 24.09 -22.88 -19.14
CA LYS A 364 22.76 -22.34 -18.82
C LYS A 364 21.65 -23.03 -19.61
N LEU A 365 21.87 -23.40 -20.87
CA LEU A 365 20.91 -24.17 -21.67
C LEU A 365 20.65 -25.56 -21.06
N GLU A 366 21.70 -26.22 -20.55
CA GLU A 366 21.54 -27.50 -19.86
C GLU A 366 20.70 -27.35 -18.58
N ALA A 367 21.01 -26.33 -17.76
CA ALA A 367 20.21 -26.02 -16.58
C ALA A 367 18.76 -25.66 -16.92
N GLN A 368 18.54 -24.95 -18.02
CA GLN A 368 17.21 -24.54 -18.49
C GLN A 368 16.31 -25.72 -18.86
N LYS A 369 16.84 -26.91 -19.18
CA LYS A 369 16.00 -28.09 -19.45
C LYS A 369 15.06 -28.45 -18.29
N SER A 370 15.44 -28.09 -17.06
CA SER A 370 14.61 -28.24 -15.85
C SER A 370 13.51 -27.18 -15.69
N ASN A 371 13.58 -26.08 -16.46
CA ASN A 371 12.62 -24.99 -16.39
C ASN A 371 11.30 -25.40 -17.09
N PRO A 372 10.14 -25.30 -16.42
CA PRO A 372 8.83 -25.64 -16.99
C PRO A 372 8.49 -24.94 -18.31
N TYR A 373 9.11 -23.79 -18.58
CA TYR A 373 8.83 -22.97 -19.76
C TYR A 373 9.80 -23.19 -20.94
N ASN A 374 10.80 -24.07 -20.78
CA ASN A 374 11.82 -24.33 -21.80
C ASN A 374 11.23 -24.78 -23.16
N SER A 375 10.13 -25.53 -23.14
CA SER A 375 9.47 -26.01 -24.36
C SER A 375 8.87 -24.90 -25.23
N PHE A 376 8.64 -23.69 -24.67
CA PHE A 376 8.00 -22.59 -25.39
C PHE A 376 8.98 -21.61 -26.04
N VAL A 377 10.29 -21.78 -25.83
CA VAL A 377 11.30 -20.82 -26.30
C VAL A 377 12.13 -21.35 -27.47
N GLU A 378 11.69 -22.44 -28.10
CA GLU A 378 12.29 -22.98 -29.33
C GLU A 378 13.81 -23.22 -29.23
N GLY A 379 14.30 -23.61 -28.06
CA GLY A 379 15.73 -23.86 -27.80
C GLY A 379 16.56 -22.60 -27.50
N ASN A 380 15.95 -21.41 -27.52
CA ASN A 380 16.60 -20.17 -27.14
C ASN A 380 16.84 -20.11 -25.61
N LEU A 381 17.98 -19.55 -25.21
CA LEU A 381 18.31 -19.36 -23.80
C LEU A 381 17.45 -18.26 -23.20
N ILE A 382 16.71 -18.54 -22.13
CA ILE A 382 15.93 -17.58 -21.34
C ILE A 382 16.91 -16.71 -20.54
N LEU A 383 16.93 -15.43 -20.86
CA LEU A 383 17.75 -14.42 -20.19
C LEU A 383 17.03 -13.86 -18.97
N LYS A 384 15.73 -13.59 -19.09
CA LYS A 384 14.87 -13.11 -18.00
C LYS A 384 13.48 -13.72 -18.13
N GLN A 385 12.90 -14.13 -17.01
CA GLN A 385 11.51 -14.57 -16.94
C GLN A 385 10.81 -13.98 -15.72
N GLY A 386 9.50 -13.78 -15.81
CA GLY A 386 8.68 -13.28 -14.71
C GLY A 386 7.20 -13.23 -15.06
N LEU A 387 6.36 -13.23 -14.03
CA LEU A 387 4.91 -13.09 -14.22
C LEU A 387 4.56 -11.62 -14.43
N ILE A 388 3.84 -11.32 -15.51
CA ILE A 388 3.35 -9.98 -15.82
C ILE A 388 1.85 -10.02 -16.14
N ASP A 389 1.19 -8.88 -16.03
CA ASP A 389 -0.18 -8.67 -16.45
C ASP A 389 -0.22 -7.93 -17.78
N LYS A 390 -0.69 -8.63 -18.81
CA LYS A 390 -0.77 -8.11 -20.19
C LYS A 390 -2.18 -7.62 -20.46
N LYS A 391 -2.37 -6.33 -20.73
CA LYS A 391 -3.67 -5.77 -21.11
C LYS A 391 -4.05 -6.14 -22.55
N LYS A 392 -5.28 -6.64 -22.74
CA LYS A 392 -5.91 -6.86 -24.05
C LYS A 392 -7.36 -6.37 -23.97
N GLY A 393 -7.61 -5.15 -24.47
CA GLY A 393 -8.88 -4.47 -24.26
C GLY A 393 -9.01 -3.99 -22.80
N LEU A 394 -10.19 -4.16 -22.22
CA LEU A 394 -10.50 -3.76 -20.83
C LEU A 394 -9.92 -4.71 -19.77
N PHE A 395 -9.41 -5.88 -20.16
CA PHE A 395 -8.98 -6.91 -19.21
C PHE A 395 -7.48 -7.13 -19.28
N ALA A 396 -6.84 -7.17 -18.10
CA ALA A 396 -5.49 -7.67 -17.93
C ALA A 396 -5.53 -9.20 -17.78
N ARG A 397 -4.53 -9.89 -18.34
CA ARG A 397 -4.35 -11.32 -18.15
C ARG A 397 -2.94 -11.62 -17.73
N ARG A 398 -2.80 -12.44 -16.69
CA ARG A 398 -1.52 -12.93 -16.18
C ARG A 398 -0.80 -13.79 -17.20
N ARG A 399 0.48 -13.51 -17.46
CA ARG A 399 1.34 -14.24 -18.38
C ARG A 399 2.70 -14.46 -17.76
N MET A 400 3.28 -15.63 -18.00
CA MET A 400 4.72 -15.81 -17.85
C MET A 400 5.39 -15.15 -19.05
N PHE A 401 6.20 -14.12 -18.83
CA PHE A 401 6.92 -13.40 -19.85
C PHE A 401 8.37 -13.87 -19.90
N LEU A 402 8.87 -14.14 -21.10
CA LEU A 402 10.18 -14.74 -21.32
C LEU A 402 10.94 -13.89 -22.35
N LEU A 403 12.06 -13.31 -21.92
CA LEU A 403 13.05 -12.69 -22.81
C LEU A 403 14.17 -13.69 -23.05
N THR A 404 14.49 -13.93 -24.32
CA THR A 404 15.50 -14.94 -24.70
C THR A 404 16.68 -14.35 -25.47
N PHE A 405 17.77 -15.11 -25.50
CA PHE A 405 18.90 -14.95 -26.40
C PHE A 405 18.45 -15.51 -27.75
N GLY A 406 18.25 -14.67 -28.78
CA GLY A 406 17.59 -15.12 -30.02
C GLY A 406 16.90 -14.03 -30.87
N PRO A 407 16.90 -12.76 -30.48
CA PRO A 407 16.15 -12.13 -29.40
C PRO A 407 14.61 -12.27 -29.53
N HIS A 408 13.96 -13.00 -28.61
CA HIS A 408 12.51 -13.19 -28.64
C HIS A 408 11.84 -12.79 -27.32
N LEU A 409 10.55 -12.42 -27.43
CA LEU A 409 9.69 -12.03 -26.31
C LEU A 409 8.42 -12.86 -26.29
N TYR A 410 8.45 -13.99 -25.60
CA TYR A 410 7.31 -14.90 -25.50
C TYR A 410 6.44 -14.58 -24.29
N TYR A 411 5.13 -14.80 -24.42
CA TYR A 411 4.22 -14.79 -23.28
C TYR A 411 3.36 -16.06 -23.24
N VAL A 412 3.49 -16.79 -22.14
CA VAL A 412 2.84 -18.08 -21.88
C VAL A 412 1.74 -17.91 -20.83
N ASP A 413 0.67 -18.66 -20.95
CA ASP A 413 -0.34 -18.77 -19.89
C ASP A 413 0.20 -19.69 -18.78
N PRO A 414 0.47 -19.17 -17.57
CA PRO A 414 1.17 -19.94 -16.54
C PRO A 414 0.31 -21.04 -15.90
N VAL A 415 -1.01 -20.99 -16.10
CA VAL A 415 -1.93 -22.00 -15.55
C VAL A 415 -2.19 -23.08 -16.60
N ALA A 416 -2.56 -22.66 -17.82
CA ALA A 416 -2.83 -23.61 -18.89
C ALA A 416 -1.56 -24.22 -19.47
N MET A 417 -0.38 -23.64 -19.20
CA MET A 417 0.91 -24.00 -19.82
C MET A 417 0.80 -23.99 -21.35
N VAL A 418 0.30 -22.87 -21.91
CA VAL A 418 0.11 -22.69 -23.36
C VAL A 418 0.74 -21.38 -23.81
N LEU A 419 1.56 -21.41 -24.86
CA LEU A 419 2.09 -20.22 -25.52
C LEU A 419 0.92 -19.38 -26.08
N LYS A 420 0.81 -18.13 -25.62
CA LYS A 420 -0.26 -17.21 -26.08
C LYS A 420 0.20 -16.31 -27.22
N GLY A 421 1.51 -16.24 -27.45
CA GLY A 421 2.11 -15.57 -28.59
C GLY A 421 3.46 -14.97 -28.24
N GLU A 422 3.95 -14.20 -29.19
CA GLU A 422 5.23 -13.50 -29.13
C GLU A 422 5.01 -12.01 -29.42
N ILE A 423 5.90 -11.17 -28.91
CA ILE A 423 6.01 -9.77 -29.32
C ILE A 423 7.04 -9.72 -30.45
N PRO A 424 6.65 -9.30 -31.67
CA PRO A 424 7.56 -9.27 -32.80
C PRO A 424 8.80 -8.42 -32.49
N TRP A 425 9.98 -8.99 -32.73
CA TRP A 425 11.23 -8.27 -32.62
C TRP A 425 11.50 -7.47 -33.89
N SER A 426 11.98 -6.24 -33.76
CA SER A 426 12.30 -5.35 -34.89
C SER A 426 13.31 -4.27 -34.50
N GLU A 427 13.97 -3.67 -35.48
CA GLU A 427 14.86 -2.52 -35.26
C GLU A 427 14.14 -1.33 -34.60
N ASP A 428 12.86 -1.13 -34.91
CA ASP A 428 12.03 -0.07 -34.31
C ASP A 428 11.46 -0.45 -32.93
N LEU A 429 11.76 -1.64 -32.41
CA LEU A 429 11.24 -2.07 -31.10
C LEU A 429 11.80 -1.13 -30.03
N ARG A 430 10.93 -0.52 -29.23
CA ARG A 430 11.36 0.30 -28.08
C ARG A 430 10.60 -0.11 -26.84
N SER A 431 11.32 -0.24 -25.73
CA SER A 431 10.71 -0.40 -24.42
C SER A 431 10.60 0.97 -23.73
N GLU A 432 9.58 1.15 -22.89
CA GLU A 432 9.32 2.41 -22.18
C GLU A 432 8.70 2.10 -20.83
N ALA A 433 9.45 2.30 -19.74
CA ALA A 433 8.89 2.23 -18.40
C ALA A 433 8.05 3.49 -18.13
N LYS A 434 6.80 3.33 -17.73
CA LYS A 434 5.92 4.43 -17.30
C LYS A 434 5.98 4.68 -15.82
N ASN A 435 6.06 3.61 -15.05
CA ASN A 435 6.34 3.61 -13.64
C ASN A 435 7.00 2.28 -13.31
N PHE A 436 7.22 2.00 -12.03
CA PHE A 436 7.90 0.79 -11.59
C PHE A 436 7.14 -0.49 -11.92
N LYS A 437 5.82 -0.45 -12.04
CA LYS A 437 5.00 -1.60 -12.44
C LYS A 437 4.72 -1.61 -13.94
N THR A 438 4.42 -0.47 -14.54
CA THR A 438 3.92 -0.39 -15.91
C THR A 438 5.04 -0.08 -16.88
N PHE A 439 5.15 -0.89 -17.92
CA PHE A 439 6.00 -0.61 -19.07
C PHE A 439 5.29 -0.95 -20.37
N PHE A 440 5.74 -0.28 -21.42
CA PHE A 440 5.24 -0.46 -22.76
C PHE A 440 6.33 -1.03 -23.65
N ILE A 441 5.93 -1.92 -24.55
CA ILE A 441 6.78 -2.32 -25.67
C ILE A 441 6.08 -1.83 -26.92
N HIS A 442 6.75 -0.96 -27.66
CA HIS A 442 6.26 -0.45 -28.93
C HIS A 442 6.94 -1.23 -30.05
N THR A 443 6.13 -1.69 -30.98
CA THR A 443 6.52 -2.28 -32.26
C THR A 443 5.88 -1.42 -33.36
N PRO A 444 6.33 -1.49 -34.63
CA PRO A 444 5.81 -0.65 -35.72
C PRO A 444 4.28 -0.61 -35.81
N ASN A 445 3.63 -1.76 -35.56
CA ASN A 445 2.20 -1.93 -35.75
C ASN A 445 1.40 -1.96 -34.44
N ARG A 446 2.06 -1.98 -33.28
CA ARG A 446 1.37 -2.23 -32.00
C ARG A 446 2.13 -1.75 -30.78
N LYS A 447 1.38 -1.19 -29.84
CA LYS A 447 1.82 -0.96 -28.45
C LYS A 447 1.30 -2.06 -27.53
N TYR A 448 2.21 -2.66 -26.78
CA TYR A 448 1.93 -3.67 -25.77
C TYR A 448 1.93 -3.02 -24.39
N TYR A 449 0.85 -3.19 -23.65
CA TYR A 449 0.66 -2.64 -22.31
C TYR A 449 0.89 -3.76 -21.29
N LEU A 450 2.00 -3.66 -20.57
CA LEU A 450 2.49 -4.69 -19.66
C LEU A 450 2.65 -4.11 -18.27
N GLU A 451 2.31 -4.91 -17.27
CA GLU A 451 2.45 -4.55 -15.87
C GLU A 451 3.20 -5.66 -15.14
N ASP A 452 4.34 -5.33 -14.55
CA ASP A 452 5.04 -6.19 -13.62
C ASP A 452 4.50 -5.94 -12.20
N PRO A 453 3.72 -6.88 -11.62
CA PRO A 453 3.18 -6.77 -10.26
C PRO A 453 4.28 -6.67 -9.19
N GLU A 454 5.50 -7.13 -9.50
CA GLU A 454 6.67 -7.08 -8.63
C GLU A 454 7.48 -5.78 -8.83
N GLY A 455 7.01 -4.83 -9.66
CA GLY A 455 7.61 -3.50 -9.75
C GLY A 455 8.97 -3.46 -10.45
N TYR A 456 9.27 -4.44 -11.31
CA TYR A 456 10.53 -4.53 -12.05
C TYR A 456 10.40 -4.08 -13.52
N ALA A 457 9.43 -3.22 -13.84
CA ALA A 457 9.18 -2.75 -15.21
C ALA A 457 10.40 -2.10 -15.88
N LEU A 458 11.18 -1.33 -15.12
CA LEU A 458 12.40 -0.71 -15.64
C LEU A 458 13.52 -1.73 -15.89
N GLN A 459 13.63 -2.78 -15.06
CA GLN A 459 14.58 -3.86 -15.31
C GLN A 459 14.20 -4.66 -16.56
N TRP A 460 12.90 -4.83 -16.84
CA TRP A 460 12.44 -5.39 -18.10
C TRP A 460 12.85 -4.53 -19.29
N CYS A 461 12.62 -3.21 -19.21
CA CYS A 461 13.00 -2.29 -20.28
C CYS A 461 14.52 -2.34 -20.55
N LYS A 462 15.34 -2.21 -19.51
CA LYS A 462 16.80 -2.33 -19.62
C LYS A 462 17.24 -3.65 -20.23
N ALA A 463 16.69 -4.77 -19.78
CA ALA A 463 17.06 -6.08 -20.32
C ALA A 463 16.67 -6.22 -21.81
N ILE A 464 15.50 -5.70 -22.19
CA ILE A 464 15.04 -5.70 -23.59
C ILE A 464 15.95 -4.82 -24.44
N ASP A 465 16.27 -3.61 -23.98
CA ASP A 465 17.11 -2.66 -24.69
C ASP A 465 18.57 -3.16 -24.78
N GLU A 466 19.10 -3.81 -23.75
CA GLU A 466 20.42 -4.47 -23.76
C GLU A 466 20.49 -5.57 -24.83
N VAL A 467 19.47 -6.43 -24.87
CA VAL A 467 19.36 -7.49 -25.90
C VAL A 467 19.21 -6.87 -27.28
N LYS A 468 18.44 -5.78 -27.42
CA LYS A 468 18.29 -5.07 -28.69
C LYS A 468 19.61 -4.50 -29.18
N ALA A 469 20.33 -3.78 -28.32
CA ALA A 469 21.62 -3.18 -28.66
C ALA A 469 22.67 -4.23 -29.07
N TYR A 470 22.57 -5.46 -28.55
CA TYR A 470 23.45 -6.56 -28.94
C TYR A 470 23.21 -7.05 -30.39
N TYR A 471 21.94 -7.19 -30.80
CA TYR A 471 21.58 -7.68 -32.14
C TYR A 471 21.46 -6.57 -33.20
N HIS A 472 21.17 -5.34 -32.77
CA HIS A 472 21.07 -4.14 -33.61
C HIS A 472 21.86 -3.00 -32.96
N PRO A 473 23.21 -3.04 -33.00
CA PRO A 473 24.02 -1.93 -32.53
C PRO A 473 23.73 -0.69 -33.38
N GLU A 474 23.49 0.47 -32.74
CA GLU A 474 23.38 1.74 -33.45
C GLU A 474 24.67 1.98 -34.26
N GLN A 475 24.54 2.23 -35.57
CA GLN A 475 25.68 2.49 -36.48
C GLN A 475 26.29 3.87 -36.26
#